data_AF-A0A6D0DRL9-F1
#
_entry.id   AF-A0A6D0DRL9-F1
#
_cell.length_a   1.000
_cell.length_b   1.000
_cell.length_c   1.000
_cell.angle_alpha   90.00
_cell.angle_beta   90.00
_cell.angle_gamma   90.00
#
_symmetry.space_group_name_H-M   'P 1'
#
loop_
_entity.id
_entity.type
_entity.pdbx_description
1 polymer ?
#
loop_
_entity_poly.entity_id
_entity_poly.type
_entity_poly.pdbx_seq_one_letter_code
_entity_poly.pdbx_strand_id
1 'polypeptide(L)'
;MNNILLPPINIPCTLFETISLFDDFSADDMQYGDMVEQDFLSLGLSDISAKVDPYRLIKYHFPGPGSINVAFSASSSGTKISQRECTDILFAEMKELAKMLSFFGQYKT
;
A
#
# COMPACT_ATOMS: atom_id res chain seq x y z
N MET A 1 -11.40 43.01 -31.40
CA MET A 1 -11.01 41.89 -30.52
C MET A 1 -11.09 40.65 -31.37
N ASN A 2 -9.94 40.07 -31.72
CA ASN A 2 -9.90 38.90 -32.60
C ASN A 2 -10.01 37.66 -31.73
N ASN A 3 -11.18 37.02 -31.73
CA ASN A 3 -11.38 35.73 -31.09
C ASN A 3 -10.72 34.66 -31.95
N ILE A 4 -9.48 34.29 -31.60
CA ILE A 4 -8.79 33.16 -32.21
C ILE A 4 -9.48 31.90 -31.68
N LEU A 5 -10.34 31.31 -32.50
CA LEU A 5 -10.87 29.97 -32.27
C LEU A 5 -9.70 28.99 -32.39
N LEU A 6 -9.23 28.46 -31.26
CA LEU A 6 -8.26 27.37 -31.26
C LEU A 6 -8.88 26.15 -31.95
N PRO A 7 -8.10 25.42 -32.76
CA PRO A 7 -8.59 24.21 -33.42
C PRO A 7 -9.05 23.18 -32.37
N PRO A 8 -10.06 22.35 -32.70
CA PRO A 8 -10.58 21.34 -31.79
C PRO A 8 -9.48 20.36 -31.39
N ILE A 9 -9.48 19.96 -30.11
CA ILE A 9 -8.53 18.97 -29.59
C ILE A 9 -8.78 17.62 -30.27
N ASN A 10 -7.70 16.97 -30.71
CA ASN A 10 -7.79 15.68 -31.37
C ASN A 10 -7.65 14.57 -30.32
N ILE A 11 -8.60 13.63 -30.26
CA ILE A 11 -8.67 12.59 -29.24
C ILE A 11 -8.25 11.22 -29.80
N PRO A 12 -7.53 10.37 -29.03
CA PRO A 12 -7.11 10.60 -27.64
C PRO A 12 -5.88 11.53 -27.51
N CYS A 13 -5.88 12.40 -26.51
CA CYS A 13 -4.74 13.26 -26.16
C CYS A 13 -4.50 13.29 -24.64
N THR A 14 -3.24 13.47 -24.25
CA THR A 14 -2.85 13.64 -22.86
C THR A 14 -3.00 15.12 -22.48
N LEU A 15 -3.85 15.41 -21.49
CA LEU A 15 -4.06 16.78 -20.99
C LEU A 15 -3.11 17.15 -19.86
N PHE A 16 -2.80 16.16 -19.02
CA PHE A 16 -1.89 16.28 -17.89
C PHE A 16 -1.04 15.02 -17.86
N GLU A 17 0.25 15.21 -17.63
CA GLU A 17 1.20 14.15 -17.35
C GLU A 17 1.99 14.54 -16.09
N THR A 18 2.45 13.55 -15.35
CA THR A 18 3.34 13.80 -14.22
C THR A 18 4.70 14.20 -14.75
N ILE A 19 5.33 15.21 -14.13
CA ILE A 19 6.66 15.68 -14.54
C ILE A 19 7.71 14.60 -14.22
N SER A 20 7.61 14.01 -13.04
CA SER A 20 8.39 12.85 -12.63
C SER A 20 7.54 11.60 -12.78
N LEU A 21 8.12 10.55 -13.35
CA LEU A 21 7.47 9.26 -13.50
C LEU A 21 7.60 8.46 -12.20
N PHE A 22 6.71 7.49 -12.03
CA PHE A 22 6.91 6.44 -11.02
C PHE A 22 8.25 5.74 -11.32
N ASP A 23 9.08 5.54 -10.29
CA ASP A 23 10.47 5.05 -10.36
C ASP A 23 11.55 6.04 -10.89
N ASP A 24 11.25 7.33 -11.00
CA ASP A 24 12.28 8.35 -11.25
C ASP A 24 13.12 8.62 -9.98
N PHE A 25 14.21 7.88 -9.80
CA PHE A 25 15.12 8.03 -8.66
C PHE A 25 15.79 9.42 -8.55
N SER A 26 15.67 10.28 -9.56
CA SER A 26 16.14 11.66 -9.48
C SER A 26 15.13 12.61 -8.83
N ALA A 27 13.86 12.21 -8.70
CA ALA A 27 12.83 12.98 -8.04
C ALA A 27 13.02 12.96 -6.51
N ASP A 28 12.90 14.12 -5.87
CA ASP A 28 13.12 14.31 -4.43
C ASP A 28 12.27 13.35 -3.57
N ASP A 29 11.04 13.06 -3.97
CA ASP A 29 10.10 12.17 -3.27
C ASP A 29 10.39 10.68 -3.48
N MET A 30 11.13 10.32 -4.53
CA MET A 30 11.55 8.96 -4.84
C MET A 30 12.94 8.60 -4.28
N GLN A 31 13.66 9.56 -3.69
CA GLN A 31 14.97 9.37 -3.06
C GLN A 31 14.90 8.85 -1.61
N TYR A 32 13.72 8.90 -0.98
CA TYR A 32 13.49 8.45 0.40
C TYR A 32 12.51 7.28 0.40
N GLY A 33 12.87 6.18 -0.25
CA GLY A 33 11.97 5.03 -0.46
C GLY A 33 11.98 3.99 0.66
N ASP A 34 13.13 3.75 1.28
CA ASP A 34 13.30 2.68 2.25
C ASP A 34 13.28 3.21 3.68
N MET A 35 12.17 2.96 4.37
CA MET A 35 12.03 3.20 5.81
C MET A 35 12.50 1.97 6.59
N VAL A 36 13.21 2.18 7.69
CA VAL A 36 13.54 1.10 8.63
C VAL A 36 12.43 0.91 9.66
N GLU A 37 12.43 -0.22 10.36
CA GLU A 37 11.46 -0.54 11.43
C GLU A 37 11.24 0.64 12.40
N GLN A 38 12.31 1.31 12.82
CA GLN A 38 12.24 2.43 13.75
C GLN A 38 11.43 3.61 13.20
N ASP A 39 11.51 3.86 11.90
CA ASP A 39 10.78 4.95 11.25
C ASP A 39 9.28 4.67 11.29
N PHE A 40 8.86 3.44 10.98
CA PHE A 40 7.47 3.03 11.09
C PHE A 40 6.93 3.17 12.53
N LEU A 41 7.71 2.73 13.52
CA LEU A 41 7.33 2.87 14.92
C LEU A 41 7.23 4.33 15.35
N SER A 42 8.12 5.20 14.85
CA SER A 42 8.07 6.65 15.13
C SER A 42 6.84 7.33 14.57
N LEU A 43 6.29 6.82 13.46
CA LEU A 43 5.02 7.26 12.88
C LEU A 43 3.79 6.66 13.57
N GLY A 44 3.97 5.82 14.59
CA GLY A 44 2.89 5.12 15.28
C GLY A 44 2.32 3.94 14.51
N LEU A 45 3.01 3.46 13.48
CA LEU A 45 2.61 2.31 12.67
C LEU A 45 3.01 1.00 13.35
N SER A 46 2.52 0.74 14.56
CA SER A 46 2.82 -0.48 15.31
C SER A 46 1.91 -1.66 14.95
N ASP A 47 0.79 -1.41 14.27
CA ASP A 47 -0.20 -2.39 13.84
C ASP A 47 -0.37 -2.31 12.32
N ILE A 48 0.17 -3.30 11.61
CA ILE A 48 0.31 -3.27 10.14
C ILE A 48 -0.70 -4.19 9.46
N SER A 49 -1.05 -5.33 10.07
CA SER A 49 -1.85 -6.37 9.43
C SER A 49 -2.72 -7.10 10.44
N ALA A 50 -3.95 -7.39 10.04
CA ALA A 50 -4.86 -8.19 10.84
C ALA A 50 -4.47 -9.69 10.90
N LYS A 51 -3.48 -10.12 10.09
CA LYS A 51 -3.08 -11.52 9.92
C LYS A 51 -1.70 -11.83 10.50
N VAL A 52 -0.76 -10.89 10.40
CA VAL A 52 0.64 -11.09 10.78
C VAL A 52 1.24 -9.88 11.50
N ASP A 53 2.17 -10.13 12.40
CA ASP A 53 3.08 -9.15 12.98
C ASP A 53 4.40 -9.16 12.19
N PRO A 54 4.70 -8.13 11.39
CA PRO A 54 5.93 -8.07 10.60
C PRO A 54 7.19 -7.85 11.45
N TYR A 55 7.07 -7.14 12.58
CA TYR A 55 8.20 -6.87 13.48
C TYR A 55 8.67 -8.12 14.21
N ARG A 56 7.72 -9.01 14.53
CA ARG A 56 8.00 -10.25 15.28
C ARG A 56 8.06 -11.50 14.41
N LEU A 57 7.67 -11.39 13.14
CA LEU A 57 7.48 -12.51 12.21
C LEU A 57 6.53 -13.57 12.80
N ILE A 58 5.38 -13.12 13.28
CA ILE A 58 4.35 -13.98 13.89
C ILE A 58 3.09 -13.94 13.05
N LYS A 59 2.53 -15.11 12.74
CA LYS A 59 1.18 -15.23 12.17
C LYS A 59 0.18 -15.53 13.27
N TYR A 60 -0.87 -14.73 13.36
CA TYR A 60 -1.88 -14.89 14.40
C TYR A 60 -2.74 -16.15 14.16
N HIS A 61 -3.09 -16.86 15.23
CA HIS A 61 -3.82 -18.13 15.18
C HIS A 61 -5.36 -17.98 14.99
N PHE A 62 -5.91 -16.75 15.06
CA PHE A 62 -7.36 -16.49 15.00
C PHE A 62 -7.78 -15.63 13.79
N PRO A 63 -8.96 -15.88 13.16
CA PRO A 63 -9.40 -15.14 11.97
C PRO A 63 -10.51 -14.09 12.25
N GLY A 64 -10.48 -12.97 11.50
CA GLY A 64 -11.65 -12.39 10.82
C GLY A 64 -12.57 -11.38 11.56
N PRO A 65 -13.35 -10.58 10.80
CA PRO A 65 -14.03 -9.36 11.28
C PRO A 65 -15.22 -9.71 12.20
N GLY A 66 -15.25 -9.12 13.40
CA GLY A 66 -16.37 -9.29 14.33
C GLY A 66 -16.00 -9.43 15.81
N SER A 67 -14.72 -9.50 16.17
CA SER A 67 -14.32 -9.47 17.58
C SER A 67 -14.32 -8.02 18.10
N ILE A 68 -15.48 -7.57 18.56
CA ILE A 68 -15.76 -6.27 19.17
C ILE A 68 -14.99 -5.99 20.49
N ASN A 69 -13.92 -6.73 20.81
CA ASN A 69 -13.29 -6.68 22.13
C ASN A 69 -11.79 -7.01 22.20
N VAL A 70 -11.02 -6.87 21.12
CA VAL A 70 -9.54 -6.91 21.23
C VAL A 70 -8.97 -5.55 20.85
N ALA A 71 -9.47 -4.56 21.56
CA ALA A 71 -8.82 -3.29 21.73
C ALA A 71 -7.52 -3.54 22.52
N PHE A 72 -6.38 -3.43 21.82
CA PHE A 72 -5.05 -3.15 22.36
C PHE A 72 -4.46 -4.16 23.36
N SER A 73 -3.23 -4.62 23.06
CA SER A 73 -2.31 -5.24 24.03
C SER A 73 -2.70 -6.62 24.56
N ALA A 74 -2.66 -7.62 23.69
CA ALA A 74 -2.28 -8.95 24.14
C ALA A 74 -1.29 -9.53 23.16
N SER A 75 -0.25 -10.20 23.67
CA SER A 75 0.62 -11.05 22.86
C SER A 75 -0.24 -12.14 22.25
N SER A 76 -0.82 -11.86 21.08
CA SER A 76 -1.63 -12.81 20.33
C SER A 76 -0.75 -14.02 20.09
N SER A 77 -1.15 -15.14 20.70
CA SER A 77 -0.52 -16.42 20.45
C SER A 77 -0.50 -16.65 18.94
N GLY A 78 0.69 -16.88 18.40
CA GLY A 78 0.89 -17.01 16.98
C GLY A 78 2.10 -17.84 16.67
N THR A 79 2.16 -18.30 15.43
CA THR A 79 3.23 -19.18 14.95
C THR A 79 4.31 -18.32 14.34
N LYS A 80 5.58 -18.59 14.69
CA LYS A 80 6.71 -17.94 14.03
C LYS A 80 6.77 -18.37 12.57
N ILE A 81 6.85 -17.41 11.67
CA ILE A 81 6.89 -17.63 10.22
C ILE A 81 8.21 -17.14 9.63
N SER A 82 8.48 -17.53 8.39
CA SER A 82 9.61 -16.97 7.65
C SER A 82 9.31 -15.55 7.16
N GLN A 83 10.36 -14.75 6.92
CA GLN A 83 10.20 -13.42 6.34
C GLN A 83 9.47 -13.47 5.00
N ARG A 84 9.81 -14.44 4.14
CA ARG A 84 9.17 -14.63 2.84
C ARG A 84 7.67 -14.88 2.99
N GLU A 85 7.28 -15.78 3.89
CA GLU A 85 5.87 -16.05 4.18
C GLU A 85 5.14 -14.81 4.71
N CYS A 86 5.80 -14.01 5.55
CA CYS A 86 5.24 -12.75 6.05
C CYS A 86 4.99 -11.77 4.89
N THR A 87 5.96 -11.57 4.01
CA THR A 87 5.84 -10.70 2.83
C THR A 87 4.73 -11.18 1.90
N ASP A 88 4.64 -12.48 1.64
CA ASP A 88 3.60 -13.07 0.79
C ASP A 88 2.19 -12.81 1.36
N ILE A 89 2.03 -12.92 2.68
CA ILE A 89 0.75 -12.62 3.37
C ILE A 89 0.39 -11.13 3.27
N LEU A 90 1.35 -10.24 3.56
CA LEU A 90 1.14 -8.78 3.49
C LEU A 90 0.77 -8.34 2.08
N PHE A 91 1.47 -8.84 1.06
CA PHE A 91 1.19 -8.48 -0.33
C PHE A 91 -0.16 -9.03 -0.79
N ALA A 92 -0.54 -10.24 -0.36
CA ALA A 92 -1.86 -10.78 -0.62
C ALA A 92 -2.97 -9.93 0.04
N GLU A 93 -2.78 -9.51 1.29
CA GLU A 93 -3.73 -8.64 2.00
C GLU A 93 -3.86 -7.26 1.36
N MET A 94 -2.75 -6.62 1.01
CA MET A 94 -2.74 -5.36 0.27
C MET A 94 -3.57 -5.46 -1.02
N LYS A 95 -3.35 -6.51 -1.83
CA LYS A 95 -4.12 -6.74 -3.06
C LYS A 95 -5.60 -6.90 -2.79
N GLU A 96 -5.99 -7.69 -1.77
CA GLU A 96 -7.39 -7.87 -1.38
C GLU A 96 -8.06 -6.55 -0.99
N LEU A 97 -7.40 -5.73 -0.17
CA LEU A 97 -7.92 -4.43 0.28
C LEU A 97 -7.97 -3.41 -0.86
N ALA A 98 -7.00 -3.45 -1.78
CA ALA A 98 -6.92 -2.55 -2.93
C ALA A 98 -7.93 -2.87 -4.05
N LYS A 99 -8.63 -4.02 -4.00
CA LYS A 99 -9.59 -4.42 -5.05
C LYS A 99 -10.62 -3.34 -5.37
N MET A 100 -11.10 -2.62 -4.36
CA MET A 100 -12.08 -1.52 -4.55
C MET A 100 -11.55 -0.35 -5.37
N LEU A 101 -10.24 -0.25 -5.58
CA LEU A 101 -9.57 0.82 -6.34
C LEU A 101 -8.93 0.30 -7.64
N SER A 102 -8.90 -1.02 -7.85
CA SER A 102 -8.24 -1.67 -8.99
C SER A 102 -9.16 -1.80 -10.22
N PHE A 103 -9.64 -0.66 -10.75
CA PHE A 103 -10.51 -0.63 -11.93
C PHE A 103 -9.74 -0.78 -13.26
N PHE A 104 -8.43 -0.48 -13.26
CA PHE A 104 -7.55 -0.50 -14.42
C PHE A 104 -6.24 -1.28 -14.16
N GLY A 105 -5.56 -1.76 -15.21
CA GLY A 105 -4.29 -2.51 -15.10
C GLY A 105 -4.38 -4.04 -15.19
N GLN A 106 -3.24 -4.72 -14.98
CA GLN A 106 -3.11 -6.20 -15.05
C GLN A 106 -3.64 -6.92 -13.78
N TYR A 107 -3.93 -6.15 -12.73
CA TYR A 107 -4.42 -6.64 -11.44
C TYR A 107 -5.89 -6.26 -11.19
N LYS A 108 -6.65 -5.98 -12.26
CA LYS A 108 -8.11 -5.82 -12.17
C LYS A 108 -8.72 -7.10 -11.60
N THR A 109 -9.66 -6.94 -10.68
CA THR A 109 -10.56 -8.00 -10.23
C THR A 109 -11.97 -7.77 -10.75
#